data_AF-A0A7X2PLN5-F1
#
_entry.id   AF-A0A7X2PLN5-F1
#
_cell.length_a   1.000
_cell.length_b   1.000
_cell.length_c   1.000
_cell.angle_alpha   90.00
_cell.angle_beta   90.00
_cell.angle_gamma   90.00
#
_symmetry.space_group_name_H-M   'P 1'
#
loop_
_entity.id
_entity.type
_entity.pdbx_description
1 polymer ?
#
loop_
_entity_poly.entity_id
_entity_poly.type
_entity_poly.pdbx_seq_one_letter_code
_entity_poly.pdbx_strand_id
1 'polypeptide(L)'
;MSRQNKAMLLCSDLVQLEWADDRGVFRRTAAILEEINPSGALLLLDMDEVPRRSHPVLLSPGGYAGRARQCLVSGGGVRIEIAFDPGFRWSVEEYRPRHSFDPQTLVHSA
;
A
#
# COMPACT_ATOMS: atom_id res chain seq x y z
N MET A 1 1.87 12.98 -21.60
CA MET A 1 2.85 12.08 -20.96
C MET A 1 2.16 10.75 -20.72
N SER A 2 2.56 9.72 -21.46
CA SER A 2 1.96 8.39 -21.41
C SER A 2 2.21 7.73 -20.05
N ARG A 3 1.13 7.30 -19.39
CA ARG A 3 1.13 6.51 -18.15
C ARG A 3 1.83 5.17 -18.43
N GLN A 4 3.16 5.13 -18.28
CA GLN A 4 3.90 3.87 -18.35
C GLN A 4 3.37 2.97 -17.25
N ASN A 5 2.74 1.89 -17.68
CA ASN A 5 2.00 0.93 -16.87
C ASN A 5 3.01 0.06 -16.11
N LYS A 6 3.65 0.64 -15.09
CA LYS A 6 4.50 -0.06 -14.13
C LYS A 6 3.64 -1.17 -13.52
N ALA A 7 4.10 -2.43 -13.55
CA ALA A 7 3.34 -3.60 -13.07
C ALA A 7 2.55 -3.28 -11.79
N MET A 8 1.25 -3.09 -11.91
CA MET A 8 0.38 -2.63 -10.84
C MET A 8 -0.72 -3.67 -10.69
N LEU A 9 -0.82 -4.26 -9.52
CA LEU A 9 -1.89 -5.18 -9.20
C LEU A 9 -2.98 -4.44 -8.43
N LEU A 10 -4.22 -4.65 -8.82
CA LEU A 10 -5.39 -4.33 -8.00
C LEU A 10 -5.60 -5.48 -7.02
N CYS A 11 -5.92 -5.16 -5.77
CA CYS A 11 -5.92 -6.12 -4.67
C CYS A 11 -7.17 -5.96 -3.79
N SER A 12 -7.48 -7.01 -3.03
CA SER A 12 -8.47 -6.99 -1.93
C SER A 12 -8.00 -7.90 -0.80
N ASP A 13 -6.74 -7.71 -0.39
CA ASP A 13 -6.05 -8.54 0.59
C ASP A 13 -5.88 -7.82 1.92
N LEU A 14 -5.99 -8.56 3.03
CA LEU A 14 -5.68 -8.02 4.35
C LEU A 14 -4.17 -8.02 4.57
N VAL A 15 -3.62 -6.85 4.88
CA VAL A 15 -2.20 -6.60 5.18
C VAL A 15 -2.04 -5.91 6.52
N GLN A 16 -0.83 -5.86 7.04
CA GLN A 16 -0.50 -5.22 8.30
C GLN A 16 0.34 -3.97 8.07
N LEU A 17 -0.09 -2.85 8.64
CA LEU A 17 0.63 -1.59 8.63
C LEU A 17 1.14 -1.26 10.03
N GLU A 18 2.41 -0.88 10.11
CA GLU A 18 3.08 -0.52 11.37
C GLU A 18 3.73 0.85 11.26
N TRP A 19 3.67 1.65 12.33
CA TRP A 19 4.31 2.96 12.43
C TRP A 19 4.52 3.36 13.89
N ALA A 20 5.39 4.33 14.15
CA ALA A 20 5.43 5.03 15.43
C ALA A 20 4.60 6.31 15.32
N ASP A 21 3.71 6.58 16.28
CA ASP A 21 2.97 7.84 16.33
C ASP A 21 3.84 9.02 16.81
N ASP A 22 3.26 10.22 16.86
CA ASP A 22 3.98 11.44 17.28
C ASP A 22 4.55 11.37 18.72
N ARG A 23 4.10 10.43 19.54
CA ARG A 23 4.59 10.18 20.91
C ARG A 23 5.65 9.10 20.96
N GLY A 24 6.03 8.54 19.80
CA GLY A 24 6.94 7.41 19.69
C GLY A 24 6.30 6.07 20.05
N VAL A 25 4.97 6.02 20.23
CA VAL A 25 4.27 4.76 20.55
C VAL A 25 4.11 3.97 19.27
N PHE A 26 4.56 2.72 19.32
CA PHE A 26 4.43 1.80 18.19
C PHE A 26 2.97 1.38 18.00
N ARG A 27 2.47 1.59 16.79
CA ARG A 27 1.11 1.26 16.35
C ARG A 27 1.16 0.20 15.27
N ARG A 28 0.14 -0.64 15.26
CA ARG A 28 -0.07 -1.70 14.27
C ARG A 28 -1.55 -1.79 13.99
N THR A 29 -1.91 -1.92 12.72
CA THR A 29 -3.30 -2.13 12.30
C THR A 29 -3.37 -3.03 11.09
N ALA A 30 -4.54 -3.66 10.91
CA ALA A 30 -4.88 -4.32 9.66
C ALA A 30 -5.43 -3.30 8.65
N ALA A 31 -5.15 -3.51 7.38
CA ALA A 31 -5.61 -2.68 6.28
C ALA A 31 -5.96 -3.55 5.07
N ILE A 32 -6.83 -3.07 4.20
CA ILE A 32 -7.07 -3.67 2.89
C ILE A 32 -6.03 -3.09 1.92
N LEU A 33 -5.25 -3.95 1.29
CA LEU A 33 -4.40 -3.60 0.16
C LEU A 33 -5.29 -3.46 -1.07
N GLU A 34 -5.40 -2.24 -1.59
CA GLU A 34 -6.22 -1.90 -2.76
C GLU A 34 -5.38 -1.95 -4.05
N GLU A 35 -4.14 -1.46 -3.98
CA GLU A 35 -3.21 -1.45 -5.10
C GLU A 35 -1.77 -1.67 -4.62
N ILE A 36 -0.95 -2.37 -5.40
CA ILE A 36 0.50 -2.44 -5.17
C ILE A 36 1.26 -2.36 -6.49
N ASN A 37 2.37 -1.65 -6.46
CA ASN A 37 3.31 -1.53 -7.57
C ASN A 37 4.75 -1.50 -7.02
N PRO A 38 5.79 -1.54 -7.87
CA PRO A 38 7.17 -1.66 -7.39
C PRO A 38 7.61 -0.53 -6.46
N SER A 39 6.97 0.63 -6.49
CA SER A 39 7.36 1.81 -5.70
C SER A 39 6.42 2.16 -4.56
N GLY A 40 5.33 1.41 -4.36
CA GLY A 40 4.38 1.74 -3.32
C GLY A 40 3.11 0.91 -3.31
N ALA A 41 2.24 1.24 -2.38
CA ALA A 41 0.97 0.60 -2.17
C ALA A 41 -0.12 1.61 -1.79
N LEU A 42 -1.36 1.29 -2.11
CA LEU A 42 -2.56 1.98 -1.65
C LEU A 42 -3.30 1.09 -0.66
N LEU A 43 -3.59 1.62 0.52
CA LEU A 43 -4.29 0.93 1.59
C LEU A 43 -5.63 1.60 1.90
N LEU A 44 -6.61 0.81 2.31
CA LEU A 44 -7.86 1.27 2.92
C LEU A 44 -7.92 0.77 4.38
N LEU A 45 -8.16 1.69 5.30
CA LEU A 45 -8.23 1.44 6.74
C LEU A 45 -9.61 1.81 7.28
N ASP A 46 -10.12 1.02 8.22
CA ASP A 46 -11.40 1.24 8.92
C ASP A 46 -11.26 2.13 10.17
N MET A 47 -10.10 2.77 10.36
CA MET A 47 -9.67 3.38 11.63
C MET A 47 -9.58 4.91 11.56
N ASP A 48 -9.86 5.57 12.70
CA ASP A 48 -9.64 7.00 12.91
C ASP A 48 -8.14 7.37 13.08
N GLU A 49 -7.33 6.46 13.61
CA GLU A 49 -5.89 6.68 13.85
C GLU A 49 -5.04 6.11 12.71
N VAL A 50 -4.41 7.02 11.97
CA VAL A 50 -3.61 6.73 10.77
C VAL A 50 -2.24 7.41 10.83
N PRO A 51 -1.19 6.85 10.19
CA PRO A 51 0.09 7.54 10.07
C PRO A 51 -0.10 8.87 9.36
N ARG A 52 0.48 9.96 9.90
CA ARG A 52 0.42 11.25 9.20
C ARG A 52 1.33 11.22 7.97
N ARG A 53 1.15 12.20 7.09
CA ARG A 53 2.04 12.46 5.98
C ARG A 53 3.51 12.43 6.43
N SER A 54 4.34 11.75 5.65
CA SER A 54 5.77 11.51 5.85
C SER A 54 6.17 10.62 7.02
N HIS A 55 5.22 10.05 7.78
CA HIS A 55 5.55 9.08 8.82
C HIS A 55 6.24 7.85 8.21
N PRO A 56 7.36 7.38 8.78
CA PRO A 56 7.91 6.07 8.45
C PRO A 56 6.89 4.99 8.77
N VAL A 57 6.73 4.05 7.85
CA VAL A 57 5.83 2.91 7.99
C VAL A 57 6.53 1.63 7.54
N LEU A 58 6.06 0.51 8.05
CA LEU A 58 6.42 -0.82 7.58
C LEU A 58 5.15 -1.55 7.14
N LEU A 59 5.13 -2.02 5.89
CA LEU A 59 4.04 -2.79 5.32
C LEU A 59 4.41 -4.28 5.28
N SER A 60 3.53 -5.12 5.82
CA SER A 60 3.68 -6.58 5.83
C SER A 60 2.46 -7.27 5.23
N PRO A 61 2.63 -8.42 4.55
CA PRO A 61 3.87 -9.20 4.41
C PRO A 61 4.89 -8.58 3.42
N GLY A 62 6.15 -9.02 3.48
CA GLY A 62 7.24 -8.56 2.63
C GLY A 62 8.14 -7.49 3.23
N GLY A 63 7.73 -6.86 4.34
CA GLY A 63 8.60 -5.96 5.10
C GLY A 63 9.02 -4.71 4.33
N TYR A 64 8.08 -4.12 3.58
CA TYR A 64 8.36 -2.95 2.75
C TYR A 64 8.35 -1.69 3.61
N ALA A 65 9.52 -1.14 3.88
CA ALA A 65 9.64 0.16 4.54
C ALA A 65 9.31 1.30 3.57
N GLY A 66 8.66 2.34 4.09
CA GLY A 66 8.25 3.47 3.29
C GLY A 66 7.76 4.65 4.12
N ARG A 67 7.10 5.58 3.44
CA ARG A 67 6.47 6.75 4.07
C ARG A 67 5.04 6.95 3.58
N ALA A 68 4.15 7.30 4.50
CA ALA A 68 2.79 7.71 4.15
C ALA A 68 2.83 9.03 3.34
N ARG A 69 2.19 9.08 2.18
CA ARG A 69 2.16 10.27 1.31
C ARG A 69 0.88 11.08 1.46
N GLN A 70 -0.26 10.41 1.49
CA GLN A 70 -1.56 11.07 1.51
C GLN A 70 -2.55 10.20 2.28
N CYS A 71 -3.38 10.86 3.09
CA CYS A 71 -4.51 10.25 3.78
C CYS A 71 -5.78 10.90 3.24
N LEU A 72 -6.65 10.15 2.59
CA LEU A 72 -7.94 10.62 2.10
C LEU A 72 -9.06 9.94 2.88
N VAL A 73 -9.80 10.72 3.66
CA VAL A 73 -10.98 10.23 4.39
C VAL A 73 -12.16 10.16 3.43
N SER A 74 -12.88 9.04 3.47
CA SER A 74 -14.10 8.82 2.70
C SER A 74 -15.14 8.09 3.55
N GLY A 75 -16.39 8.01 3.09
CA GLY A 75 -17.47 7.35 3.84
C GLY A 75 -17.25 5.86 4.14
N GLY A 76 -16.26 5.21 3.50
CA GLY A 76 -15.90 3.81 3.75
C GLY A 76 -14.54 3.61 4.44
N GLY A 77 -13.98 4.66 5.05
CA GLY A 77 -12.69 4.60 5.76
C GLY A 77 -11.64 5.56 5.20
N VAL A 78 -10.39 5.39 5.65
CA VAL A 78 -9.24 6.23 5.30
C VAL A 78 -8.35 5.51 4.29
N ARG A 79 -8.12 6.14 3.13
CA ARG A 79 -7.15 5.65 2.15
C ARG A 79 -5.77 6.24 2.41
N ILE A 80 -4.74 5.42 2.40
CA ILE A 80 -3.35 5.82 2.62
C ILE A 80 -2.49 5.34 1.46
N GLU A 81 -1.79 6.28 0.81
CA GLU A 81 -0.72 5.95 -0.13
C GLU A 81 0.60 5.81 0.63
N ILE A 82 1.30 4.71 0.39
CA ILE A 82 2.67 4.48 0.88
C ILE A 82 3.62 4.55 -0.30
N ALA A 83 4.63 5.42 -0.21
CA ALA A 83 5.80 5.36 -1.09
C ALA A 83 6.88 4.52 -0.41
N PHE A 84 7.38 3.49 -1.08
CA PHE A 84 8.49 2.70 -0.58
C PHE A 84 9.80 3.50 -0.58
N ASP A 85 10.61 3.25 0.43
CA ASP A 85 11.91 3.88 0.58
C ASP A 85 12.92 3.33 -0.43
N PRO A 86 14.00 4.07 -0.77
CA PRO A 86 15.04 3.55 -1.64
C PRO A 86 15.58 2.20 -1.15
N GLY A 87 15.69 1.23 -2.07
CA GLY A 87 16.09 -0.14 -1.74
C GLY A 87 14.93 -1.08 -1.42
N PHE A 88 13.72 -0.55 -1.16
CA PHE A 88 12.51 -1.35 -1.04
C PHE A 88 11.73 -1.27 -2.34
N ARG A 89 11.52 -2.43 -2.97
CA ARG A 89 10.80 -2.53 -4.23
C ARG A 89 9.95 -3.79 -4.21
N TRP A 90 8.65 -3.65 -4.40
CA TRP A 90 7.78 -4.81 -4.53
C TRP A 90 8.01 -5.52 -5.87
N SER A 91 8.00 -6.85 -5.81
CA SER A 91 7.91 -7.73 -6.96
C SER A 91 6.90 -8.84 -6.69
N VAL A 92 6.24 -9.33 -7.75
CA VAL A 92 5.24 -10.40 -7.63
C VAL A 92 5.87 -11.73 -7.22
N GLU A 93 7.16 -11.91 -7.52
CA GLU A 93 7.97 -13.08 -7.14
C GLU A 93 8.25 -13.10 -5.63
N GLU A 94 8.45 -11.93 -5.01
CA GLU A 94 8.71 -11.80 -3.57
C GLU A 94 7.41 -11.88 -2.75
N TYR A 95 6.34 -11.27 -3.24
CA TYR A 95 5.04 -11.32 -2.60
C TYR A 95 3.93 -11.14 -3.63
N ARG A 96 3.11 -12.19 -3.79
CA ARG A 96 1.88 -12.10 -4.57
C ARG A 96 0.67 -12.04 -3.64
N PRO A 97 -0.10 -10.94 -3.63
CA PRO A 97 -1.37 -10.91 -2.91
C PRO A 97 -2.32 -11.98 -3.46
N ARG A 98 -3.02 -12.68 -2.58
CA ARG A 98 -3.91 -13.80 -2.89
C ARG A 98 -5.10 -13.35 -3.73
N HIS A 99 -5.76 -12.27 -3.32
CA HIS A 99 -6.87 -11.67 -4.06
C HIS A 99 -6.34 -10.49 -4.87
N SER A 100 -5.49 -10.79 -5.87
CA SER A 100 -4.95 -9.81 -6.80
C SER A 100 -5.46 -10.03 -8.22
N PHE A 101 -5.56 -8.92 -8.95
CA PHE A 101 -5.91 -8.86 -10.36
C PHE A 101 -4.88 -7.99 -11.09
N ASP A 102 -4.39 -8.49 -12.23
CA ASP A 102 -3.50 -7.73 -13.11
C ASP A 102 -4.33 -7.08 -14.24
N PRO A 103 -4.52 -5.75 -14.24
CA PRO A 103 -5.28 -5.05 -15.28
C PRO A 103 -4.69 -5.20 -16.68
N GLN A 104 -3.40 -5.53 -16.82
CA GLN A 104 -2.76 -5.72 -18.12
C GLN A 104 -3.33 -6.93 -18.87
N THR A 105 -3.89 -7.91 -18.15
CA THR A 105 -4.55 -9.07 -18.74
C THR A 105 -5.76 -8.69 -19.61
N LEU A 106 -6.42 -7.57 -19.32
CA LEU A 106 -7.54 -7.07 -20.12
C LEU A 106 -7.10 -6.44 -21.44
N VAL A 107 -5.92 -5.82 -21.46
CA VAL A 107 -5.40 -5.09 -22.64
C VAL A 107 -4.93 -6.05 -23.74
N HIS A 108 -4.57 -7.28 -23.36
CA HIS A 108 -4.17 -8.34 -24.30
C HIS A 108 -5.33 -9.24 -24.75
N SER A 109 -6.55 -8.98 -24.29
CA SER A 109 -7.75 -9.77 -24.59
C SER A 109 -8.66 -9.10 -25.63
N ALA A 110 -8.17 -8.08 -26.34
CA ALA A 110 -8.90 -7.31 -27.36
C ALA A 110 -8.28 -7.46 -28.75
#